data_AF-A0A7X7ZL81-F1
#
_entry.id   AF-A0A7X7ZL81-F1
#
_cell.length_a   1.000
_cell.length_b   1.000
_cell.length_c   1.000
_cell.angle_alpha   90.00
_cell.angle_beta   90.00
_cell.angle_gamma   90.00
#
_symmetry.space_group_name_H-M   'P 1'
#
loop_
_entity.id
_entity.type
_entity.pdbx_description
1 polymer ?
#
loop_
_entity_poly.entity_id
_entity_poly.type
_entity_poly.pdbx_seq_one_letter_code
_entity_poly.pdbx_strand_id
1 'polypeptide(L)'
;MADIIATIRKTISAFGQLKIVPPLDMGGNQIKGLADGTEAQDAITLSQLQNGASPAGALMADGSVKATDALDMDSHKVENVTDGSAAGDAVNKGQLDAVAGLIGDTSIRKGKVTLDANGKATVKFQDDGPATLLSTQAGPYDLTGEGNGGTIIVNPDGDGAKTVTINFAAGKHEGGTDCSIDMTGEVDTKLKIRANGDPDWHEITCDWTLCNSGAAIATQLQTQIQALGATYGYSAITVGFANGKLTFTSAQAGTGSTIEIARADTLDCCDELDIGPNGTTTPGTGDVINAAAAAAAELVKVINADLAAESIIATAESGKIRLTSKTNGAGSSILMGNSSLKTVLGLDDAAVAYGSQGLGYKTDMEDANYLVMATLDGVAQAYLMAKFLSITNKAVGGFVVECGDNTATDDVAVAIFGQAAAPA
;
A
#
# COMPACT_ATOMS: atom_id res chain seq x y z
N MET A 1 51.40 98.80 -31.29
CA MET A 1 51.19 97.64 -30.39
C MET A 1 51.06 98.03 -28.92
N ALA A 2 51.95 98.86 -28.36
CA ALA A 2 51.86 99.32 -26.97
C ALA A 2 50.53 100.06 -26.64
N ASP A 3 49.99 100.81 -27.59
CA ASP A 3 48.78 101.64 -27.40
C ASP A 3 47.48 100.82 -27.37
N ILE A 4 47.41 99.75 -28.18
CA ILE A 4 46.29 98.80 -28.19
C ILE A 4 46.29 97.98 -26.90
N ILE A 5 47.47 97.54 -26.44
CA ILE A 5 47.63 96.81 -25.18
C ILE A 5 47.24 97.68 -23.98
N ALA A 6 47.59 98.97 -23.98
CA ALA A 6 47.20 99.91 -22.94
C ALA A 6 45.69 100.18 -22.94
N THR A 7 45.09 100.31 -24.12
CA THR A 7 43.63 100.50 -24.27
C THR A 7 42.86 99.26 -23.81
N ILE A 8 43.27 98.06 -24.22
CA ILE A 8 42.67 96.80 -23.77
C ILE A 8 42.81 96.64 -22.24
N ARG A 9 43.99 96.92 -21.68
CA ARG A 9 44.19 96.86 -20.22
C ARG A 9 43.28 97.84 -19.47
N LYS A 10 43.11 99.05 -19.99
CA LYS A 10 42.25 100.10 -19.38
C LYS A 10 40.76 99.74 -19.44
N THR A 11 40.31 99.10 -20.52
CA THR A 11 38.93 98.62 -20.66
C THR A 11 38.64 97.44 -19.72
N ILE A 12 39.60 96.53 -19.55
CA ILE A 12 39.48 95.37 -18.65
C ILE A 12 39.53 95.80 -17.17
N SER A 13 40.42 96.72 -16.80
CA SER A 13 40.58 97.16 -15.41
C SER A 13 39.44 98.06 -14.90
N ALA A 14 38.68 98.71 -15.78
CA ALA A 14 37.59 99.60 -15.39
C ALA A 14 36.26 98.90 -15.08
N PHE A 15 36.05 97.66 -15.53
CA PHE A 15 34.76 96.97 -15.36
C PHE A 15 34.83 95.58 -14.73
N GLY A 16 36.01 95.03 -14.45
CA GLY A 16 36.18 93.72 -13.79
C GLY A 16 35.59 92.52 -14.56
N GLN A 17 34.81 92.77 -15.61
CA GLN A 17 34.16 91.83 -16.50
C GLN A 17 34.09 92.46 -17.89
N LEU A 18 34.52 91.71 -18.91
CA LEU A 18 34.31 92.09 -20.31
C LEU A 18 32.89 91.67 -20.70
N LYS A 19 31.96 92.63 -20.82
CA LYS A 19 30.62 92.35 -21.38
C LYS A 19 30.76 92.09 -22.88
N ILE A 20 30.83 90.82 -23.26
CA ILE A 20 30.78 90.41 -24.67
C ILE A 20 29.31 90.52 -25.11
N VAL A 21 29.04 91.37 -26.09
CA VAL A 21 27.72 91.42 -26.74
C VAL A 21 27.68 90.31 -27.79
N PRO A 22 26.74 89.35 -27.73
CA PRO A 22 26.66 88.27 -28.70
C PRO A 22 26.50 88.78 -30.15
N PRO A 23 27.01 88.05 -31.15
CA PRO A 23 27.60 86.71 -31.06
C PRO A 23 29.08 86.71 -30.65
N LEU A 24 29.47 85.75 -29.81
CA LEU A 24 30.89 85.43 -29.57
C LEU A 24 31.38 84.50 -30.68
N ASP A 25 32.19 85.02 -31.59
CA ASP A 25 32.89 84.24 -32.61
C ASP A 25 34.30 83.88 -32.14
N MET A 26 34.60 82.59 -32.03
CA MET A 26 35.91 82.08 -31.60
C MET A 26 36.89 81.90 -32.76
N GLY A 27 36.47 82.15 -34.01
CA GLY A 27 37.31 82.06 -35.20
C GLY A 27 37.95 80.68 -35.41
N GLY A 28 37.25 79.62 -34.99
CA GLY A 28 37.74 78.24 -35.01
C GLY A 28 38.71 77.85 -33.89
N ASN A 29 39.00 78.75 -32.94
CA ASN A 29 39.84 78.43 -31.77
C ASN A 29 39.09 77.63 -30.70
N GLN A 30 39.82 76.79 -29.98
CA GLN A 30 39.29 76.08 -28.80
C GLN A 30 39.15 77.02 -27.60
N ILE A 31 38.04 76.89 -26.85
CA ILE A 31 37.88 77.48 -25.53
C ILE A 31 38.51 76.51 -24.52
N LYS A 32 39.53 76.96 -23.78
CA LYS A 32 40.22 76.16 -22.75
C LYS A 32 39.86 76.67 -21.35
N GLY A 33 39.87 75.77 -20.36
CA GLY A 33 39.58 76.11 -18.96
C GLY A 33 38.11 76.42 -18.67
N LEU A 34 37.20 75.97 -19.52
CA LEU A 34 35.76 76.01 -19.27
C LEU A 34 35.43 75.03 -18.14
N ALA A 35 34.72 75.50 -17.11
CA ALA A 35 34.17 74.64 -16.07
C ALA A 35 32.92 73.89 -16.61
N ASP A 36 32.58 72.77 -15.98
CA ASP A 36 31.39 72.01 -16.34
C ASP A 36 30.12 72.86 -16.19
N GLY A 37 29.32 72.93 -17.25
CA GLY A 37 28.05 73.65 -17.27
C GLY A 37 27.01 72.99 -16.36
N THR A 38 26.28 73.77 -15.58
CA THR A 38 25.29 73.27 -14.62
C THR A 38 23.86 73.67 -14.99
N GLU A 39 23.70 74.74 -15.75
CA GLU A 39 22.42 75.24 -16.23
C GLU A 39 22.19 74.88 -17.71
N ALA A 40 20.93 74.87 -18.15
CA ALA A 40 20.56 74.45 -19.50
C ALA A 40 21.13 75.34 -20.63
N GLN A 41 21.62 76.54 -20.32
CA GLN A 41 22.23 77.47 -21.29
C GLN A 41 23.76 77.51 -21.21
N ASP A 42 24.37 76.77 -20.29
CA ASP A 42 25.82 76.74 -20.16
C ASP A 42 26.46 76.01 -21.34
N ALA A 43 27.66 76.44 -21.70
CA ALA A 43 28.50 75.67 -22.61
C ALA A 43 28.99 74.41 -21.89
N ILE A 44 28.89 73.25 -22.55
CA ILE A 44 29.36 71.98 -22.00
C ILE A 44 30.84 71.75 -22.28
N THR A 45 31.54 71.08 -21.36
CA THR A 45 32.91 70.63 -21.60
C THR A 45 32.93 69.33 -22.40
N LEU A 46 34.09 68.99 -22.99
CA LEU A 46 34.28 67.68 -23.63
C LEU A 46 34.10 66.52 -22.64
N SER A 47 34.47 66.73 -21.37
CA SER A 47 34.29 65.75 -20.30
C SER A 47 32.80 65.48 -20.03
N GLN A 48 31.97 66.53 -19.95
CA GLN A 48 30.52 66.36 -19.81
C GLN A 48 29.89 65.66 -21.00
N LEU A 49 30.37 65.94 -22.22
CA LEU A 49 29.94 65.22 -23.41
C LEU A 49 30.33 63.74 -23.36
N GLN A 50 31.55 63.41 -22.93
CA GLN A 50 32.08 62.04 -22.86
C GLN A 50 31.56 61.22 -21.66
N ASN A 51 31.16 61.88 -20.57
CA ASN A 51 30.58 61.21 -19.40
C ASN A 51 29.06 61.14 -19.48
N GLY A 52 28.41 62.16 -20.06
CA GLY A 52 26.98 62.21 -20.31
C GLY A 52 26.57 61.32 -21.49
N ALA A 53 27.39 61.24 -22.53
CA ALA A 53 27.41 60.09 -23.42
C ALA A 53 28.13 58.96 -22.69
N SER A 54 27.44 58.30 -21.76
CA SER A 54 27.98 57.17 -21.00
C SER A 54 28.77 56.19 -21.91
N PRO A 55 29.62 55.31 -21.37
CA PRO A 55 30.19 54.18 -22.13
C PRO A 55 29.15 53.36 -22.92
N ALA A 56 27.85 53.53 -22.65
CA ALA A 56 26.74 53.13 -23.53
C ALA A 56 26.54 54.02 -24.79
N GLY A 57 27.56 54.75 -25.23
CA GLY A 57 27.58 55.50 -26.49
C GLY A 57 27.60 54.62 -27.77
N ALA A 58 27.16 53.37 -27.70
CA ALA A 58 27.21 52.43 -28.82
C ALA A 58 25.85 51.90 -29.27
N LEU A 59 24.74 52.16 -28.59
CA LEU A 59 23.40 51.93 -29.14
C LEU A 59 22.64 53.26 -29.11
N MET A 60 22.54 53.91 -30.28
CA MET A 60 21.59 55.00 -30.44
C MET A 60 20.18 54.45 -30.14
N ALA A 61 19.33 55.23 -29.47
CA ALA A 61 17.97 54.82 -29.10
C ALA A 61 17.08 54.48 -30.33
N ASP A 62 17.51 54.85 -31.53
CA ASP A 62 16.88 54.53 -32.81
C ASP A 62 17.36 53.19 -33.43
N GLY A 63 18.27 52.48 -32.76
CA GLY A 63 18.82 51.20 -33.22
C GLY A 63 19.76 51.29 -34.43
N SER A 64 20.20 52.49 -34.82
CA SER A 64 21.06 52.70 -36.00
C SER A 64 22.48 52.16 -35.84
N VAL A 65 22.94 51.96 -34.60
CA VAL A 65 24.24 51.38 -34.30
C VAL A 65 24.08 49.90 -33.98
N LYS A 66 24.69 49.05 -34.81
CA LYS A 66 24.69 47.60 -34.63
C LYS A 66 25.66 47.23 -33.50
N ALA A 67 25.21 46.41 -32.56
CA ALA A 67 26.12 45.69 -31.65
C ALA A 67 26.86 44.61 -32.45
N THR A 68 28.00 44.97 -33.05
CA THR A 68 28.83 44.05 -33.85
C THR A 68 29.80 43.22 -33.01
N ASP A 69 30.06 43.66 -31.77
CA ASP A 69 30.88 42.96 -30.77
C ASP A 69 30.01 42.55 -29.57
N ALA A 70 30.61 41.83 -28.60
CA ALA A 70 29.92 41.40 -27.39
C ALA A 70 29.35 42.61 -26.62
N LEU A 71 28.03 42.61 -26.41
CA LEU A 71 27.37 43.56 -25.53
C LEU A 71 27.59 43.10 -24.08
N ASP A 72 28.44 43.80 -23.34
CA ASP A 72 28.58 43.59 -21.90
C ASP A 72 27.40 44.22 -21.17
N MET A 73 26.58 43.39 -20.55
CA MET A 73 25.39 43.80 -19.80
C MET A 73 25.60 43.67 -18.29
N ASP A 74 26.81 43.44 -17.76
CA ASP A 74 27.07 43.25 -16.32
C ASP A 74 26.08 42.26 -15.64
N SER A 75 25.62 41.24 -16.38
CA SER A 75 24.59 40.27 -15.96
C SER A 75 23.19 40.84 -15.67
N HIS A 76 22.82 41.99 -16.22
CA HIS A 76 21.48 42.56 -16.09
C HIS A 76 20.42 41.68 -16.77
N LYS A 77 19.25 41.54 -16.12
CA LYS A 77 18.10 40.79 -16.64
C LYS A 77 17.38 41.58 -17.73
N VAL A 78 17.13 40.95 -18.88
CA VAL A 78 16.25 41.49 -19.92
C VAL A 78 14.84 40.97 -19.68
N GLU A 79 13.89 41.88 -19.44
CA GLU A 79 12.48 41.57 -19.18
C GLU A 79 11.60 41.91 -20.38
N ASN A 80 10.37 41.38 -20.40
CA ASN A 80 9.38 41.60 -21.47
C ASN A 80 9.82 41.13 -22.87
N VAL A 81 10.66 40.11 -22.93
CA VAL A 81 11.01 39.43 -24.19
C VAL A 81 9.80 38.60 -24.65
N THR A 82 9.20 38.98 -25.78
CA THR A 82 8.11 38.23 -26.42
C THR A 82 8.63 36.89 -26.97
N ASP A 83 7.76 35.90 -27.13
CA ASP A 83 8.13 34.59 -27.69
C ASP A 83 8.85 34.76 -29.04
N GLY A 84 10.05 34.18 -29.16
CA GLY A 84 10.77 34.11 -30.42
C GLY A 84 10.10 33.12 -31.37
N SER A 85 9.91 33.51 -32.63
CA SER A 85 9.20 32.70 -33.64
C SER A 85 10.05 32.34 -34.84
N ALA A 86 11.13 33.09 -35.10
CA ALA A 86 12.07 32.88 -36.18
C ALA A 86 13.47 32.53 -35.67
N ALA A 87 14.29 31.93 -36.54
CA ALA A 87 15.68 31.67 -36.23
C ALA A 87 16.46 32.99 -36.05
N GLY A 88 17.07 33.17 -34.88
CA GLY A 88 17.79 34.38 -34.51
C GLY A 88 17.04 35.26 -33.50
N ASP A 89 15.77 34.98 -33.23
CA ASP A 89 15.04 35.64 -32.14
C ASP A 89 15.60 35.21 -30.76
N ALA A 90 15.54 36.11 -29.78
CA ALA A 90 15.78 35.76 -28.40
C ALA A 90 14.63 34.90 -27.85
N VAL A 91 14.94 33.85 -27.11
CA VAL A 91 13.94 33.02 -26.42
C VAL A 91 13.70 33.53 -25.01
N ASN A 92 12.45 33.45 -24.55
CA ASN A 92 12.13 33.76 -23.16
C ASN A 92 12.08 32.50 -22.28
N LYS A 93 11.91 32.70 -20.97
CA LYS A 93 11.87 31.60 -19.99
C LYS A 93 10.71 30.63 -20.25
N GLY A 94 9.55 31.09 -20.72
CA GLY A 94 8.39 30.23 -20.99
C GLY A 94 8.66 29.21 -22.09
N GLN A 95 9.33 29.63 -23.16
CA GLN A 95 9.77 28.71 -24.23
C GLN A 95 10.81 27.70 -23.74
N LEU A 96 11.76 28.15 -22.90
CA LEU A 96 12.75 27.25 -22.29
C LEU A 96 12.09 26.25 -21.32
N ASP A 97 11.14 26.70 -20.50
CA ASP A 97 10.41 25.85 -19.56
C ASP A 97 9.57 24.79 -20.30
N ALA A 98 8.96 25.15 -21.43
CA ALA A 98 8.21 24.21 -22.26
C ALA A 98 9.12 23.09 -22.84
N VAL A 99 10.32 23.45 -23.31
CA VAL A 99 11.33 22.48 -23.76
C VAL A 99 11.83 21.62 -22.60
N ALA A 100 12.10 22.24 -21.44
CA ALA A 100 12.49 21.51 -20.24
C ALA A 100 11.41 20.52 -19.78
N GLY A 101 10.12 20.88 -19.92
CA GLY A 101 8.99 19.98 -19.67
C GLY A 101 8.93 18.80 -20.65
N LEU A 102 9.32 18.98 -21.91
CA LEU A 102 9.40 17.89 -22.88
C LEU A 102 10.54 16.90 -22.59
N ILE A 103 11.60 17.36 -21.92
CA ILE A 103 12.81 16.56 -21.62
C ILE A 103 12.84 16.07 -20.15
N GLY A 104 11.95 16.57 -19.29
CA GLY A 104 11.88 16.28 -17.85
C GLY A 104 11.01 15.07 -17.46
N ASP A 105 10.73 14.95 -16.15
CA ASP A 105 9.97 13.86 -15.50
C ASP A 105 8.59 13.56 -16.14
N THR A 106 8.04 14.52 -16.88
CA THR A 106 6.76 14.44 -17.58
C THR A 106 6.79 13.56 -18.83
N SER A 107 7.95 13.36 -19.46
CA SER A 107 8.08 12.63 -20.73
C SER A 107 9.01 11.42 -20.68
N ILE A 108 9.99 11.43 -19.77
CA ILE A 108 10.92 10.32 -19.57
C ILE A 108 10.98 9.98 -18.09
N ARG A 109 10.56 8.77 -17.74
CA ARG A 109 10.68 8.20 -16.40
C ARG A 109 11.74 7.13 -16.39
N LYS A 110 12.44 6.97 -15.28
CA LYS A 110 13.55 6.03 -15.13
C LYS A 110 13.55 5.46 -13.73
N GLY A 111 14.12 4.28 -13.59
CA GLY A 111 14.37 3.69 -12.30
C GLY A 111 15.08 2.36 -12.40
N LYS A 112 15.26 1.75 -11.25
CA LYS A 112 15.90 0.45 -11.10
C LYS A 112 14.99 -0.42 -10.28
N VAL A 113 14.72 -1.63 -10.76
CA VAL A 113 13.87 -2.62 -10.11
C VAL A 113 14.60 -3.95 -10.08
N THR A 114 14.31 -4.81 -9.12
CA THR A 114 14.93 -6.13 -8.97
C THR A 114 13.92 -7.21 -9.35
N LEU A 115 14.33 -8.23 -10.10
CA LEU A 115 13.47 -9.36 -10.38
C LEU A 115 13.23 -10.18 -9.10
N ASP A 116 11.99 -10.60 -8.89
CA ASP A 116 11.55 -11.52 -7.84
C ASP A 116 12.00 -12.95 -8.16
N ALA A 117 11.79 -13.88 -7.23
CA ALA A 117 12.24 -15.26 -7.42
C ALA A 117 11.42 -16.05 -8.47
N ASN A 118 10.43 -15.42 -9.11
CA ASN A 118 9.74 -15.93 -10.30
C ASN A 118 10.27 -15.29 -11.61
N GLY A 119 11.35 -14.52 -11.54
CA GLY A 119 11.92 -13.81 -12.68
C GLY A 119 11.07 -12.63 -13.14
N LYS A 120 10.28 -12.01 -12.25
CA LYS A 120 9.40 -10.88 -12.60
C LYS A 120 9.64 -9.66 -11.73
N ALA A 121 9.30 -8.47 -12.20
CA ALA A 121 9.20 -7.29 -11.36
C ALA A 121 7.88 -6.58 -11.68
N THR A 122 6.97 -6.54 -10.70
CA THR A 122 5.76 -5.72 -10.81
C THR A 122 6.14 -4.29 -10.51
N VAL A 123 6.12 -3.42 -11.51
CA VAL A 123 6.53 -2.02 -11.40
C VAL A 123 5.32 -1.12 -11.27
N LYS A 124 5.37 -0.19 -10.32
CA LYS A 124 4.43 0.93 -10.17
C LYS A 124 5.16 2.24 -10.44
N PHE A 125 4.47 3.23 -11.01
CA PHE A 125 5.11 4.52 -11.22
C PHE A 125 5.31 5.30 -9.91
N GLN A 126 4.37 5.16 -8.98
CA GLN A 126 4.39 5.84 -7.69
C GLN A 126 5.18 5.02 -6.65
N ASP A 127 4.62 4.84 -5.46
CA ASP A 127 5.28 4.18 -4.33
C ASP A 127 5.27 2.66 -4.46
N ASP A 128 6.17 2.03 -3.69
CA ASP A 128 6.19 0.59 -3.49
C ASP A 128 4.87 0.10 -2.87
N GLY A 129 4.49 -1.14 -3.20
CA GLY A 129 3.31 -1.80 -2.65
C GLY A 129 3.66 -3.16 -2.02
N PRO A 130 2.85 -3.64 -1.06
CA PRO A 130 3.09 -4.91 -0.40
C PRO A 130 2.66 -6.10 -1.28
N ALA A 131 3.24 -7.27 -1.01
CA ALA A 131 2.72 -8.54 -1.50
C ALA A 131 1.34 -8.80 -0.91
N THR A 132 0.39 -9.22 -1.74
CA THR A 132 -0.97 -9.57 -1.30
C THR A 132 -1.41 -10.89 -1.90
N LEU A 133 -2.06 -11.71 -1.09
CA LEU A 133 -2.66 -12.98 -1.51
C LEU A 133 -4.09 -13.04 -0.99
N LEU A 134 -5.06 -13.17 -1.89
CA LEU A 134 -6.47 -13.30 -1.56
C LEU A 134 -6.92 -14.75 -1.76
N SER A 135 -7.57 -15.32 -0.77
CA SER A 135 -8.10 -16.66 -0.86
C SER A 135 -9.19 -16.80 -1.94
N THR A 136 -9.27 -17.97 -2.57
CA THR A 136 -10.26 -18.22 -3.63
C THR A 136 -11.64 -18.52 -3.06
N GLN A 137 -11.71 -19.17 -1.89
CA GLN A 137 -12.96 -19.55 -1.22
C GLN A 137 -13.43 -18.48 -0.22
N ALA A 138 -14.73 -18.21 -0.25
CA ALA A 138 -15.42 -17.39 0.75
C ALA A 138 -16.10 -18.29 1.78
N GLY A 139 -15.99 -17.93 3.06
CA GLY A 139 -16.64 -18.64 4.15
C GLY A 139 -18.16 -18.45 4.19
N PRO A 140 -18.85 -19.09 5.15
CA PRO A 140 -18.27 -19.84 6.28
C PRO A 140 -17.52 -21.10 5.84
N TYR A 141 -16.48 -21.46 6.59
CA TYR A 141 -15.58 -22.58 6.28
C TYR A 141 -15.89 -23.80 7.16
N ASP A 142 -15.97 -24.98 6.56
CA ASP A 142 -16.12 -26.25 7.29
C ASP A 142 -14.74 -26.87 7.55
N LEU A 143 -14.20 -26.62 8.75
CA LEU A 143 -12.89 -27.09 9.19
C LEU A 143 -12.92 -28.54 9.71
N THR A 144 -14.09 -29.16 9.83
CA THR A 144 -14.24 -30.44 10.53
C THR A 144 -13.55 -31.60 9.80
N GLY A 145 -13.39 -31.51 8.48
CA GLY A 145 -12.69 -32.51 7.67
C GLY A 145 -11.20 -32.65 7.99
N GLU A 146 -10.52 -31.55 8.35
CA GLU A 146 -9.12 -31.57 8.79
C GLU A 146 -9.00 -31.91 10.28
N GLY A 147 -10.02 -31.58 11.07
CA GLY A 147 -10.06 -31.81 12.51
C GLY A 147 -9.29 -30.76 13.32
N ASN A 148 -9.27 -30.96 14.64
CA ASN A 148 -8.60 -30.06 15.58
C ASN A 148 -7.09 -30.00 15.31
N GLY A 149 -6.54 -28.79 15.29
CA GLY A 149 -5.11 -28.55 15.04
C GLY A 149 -4.78 -28.38 13.56
N GLY A 150 -5.77 -28.09 12.70
CA GLY A 150 -5.53 -27.74 11.31
C GLY A 150 -4.62 -26.52 11.18
N THR A 151 -3.77 -26.49 10.16
CA THR A 151 -2.68 -25.51 10.05
C THR A 151 -2.78 -24.61 8.83
N ILE A 152 -2.30 -23.38 8.98
CA ILE A 152 -1.97 -22.45 7.91
C ILE A 152 -0.47 -22.16 8.03
N ILE A 153 0.28 -22.47 6.98
CA ILE A 153 1.73 -22.28 6.94
C ILE A 153 2.05 -21.21 5.90
N VAL A 154 2.78 -20.17 6.31
CA VAL A 154 3.17 -19.05 5.45
C VAL A 154 4.60 -18.63 5.75
N ASN A 155 5.36 -18.28 4.71
CA ASN A 155 6.69 -17.69 4.82
C ASN A 155 6.61 -16.25 4.30
N PRO A 156 6.39 -15.26 5.19
CA PRO A 156 6.39 -13.85 4.80
C PRO A 156 7.82 -13.35 4.61
N ASP A 157 8.07 -12.62 3.53
CA ASP A 157 9.31 -11.89 3.24
C ASP A 157 10.60 -12.72 3.30
N GLY A 158 10.50 -14.05 3.21
CA GLY A 158 11.64 -14.96 3.34
C GLY A 158 12.14 -15.18 4.77
N ASP A 159 11.39 -14.73 5.80
CA ASP A 159 11.74 -14.84 7.22
C ASP A 159 11.66 -16.28 7.79
N GLY A 160 11.28 -17.24 6.96
CA GLY A 160 11.08 -18.64 7.29
C GLY A 160 9.61 -19.00 7.51
N ALA A 161 9.29 -20.28 7.38
CA ALA A 161 7.92 -20.76 7.52
C ALA A 161 7.38 -20.55 8.94
N LYS A 162 6.19 -19.95 9.02
CA LYS A 162 5.40 -19.71 10.23
C LYS A 162 4.13 -20.53 10.16
N THR A 163 3.73 -21.10 11.28
CA THR A 163 2.56 -21.97 11.38
C THR A 163 1.54 -21.35 12.31
N VAL A 164 0.34 -21.11 11.80
CA VAL A 164 -0.86 -20.81 12.59
C VAL A 164 -1.61 -22.13 12.77
N THR A 165 -2.03 -22.42 13.99
CA THR A 165 -2.77 -23.65 14.31
C THR A 165 -4.18 -23.27 14.75
N ILE A 166 -5.19 -23.83 14.08
CA ILE A 166 -6.59 -23.60 14.41
C ILE A 166 -7.08 -24.76 15.27
N ASN A 167 -7.37 -24.45 16.53
CA ASN A 167 -7.84 -25.41 17.51
C ASN A 167 -9.34 -25.25 17.77
N PHE A 168 -10.02 -26.35 17.99
CA PHE A 168 -11.41 -26.41 18.41
C PHE A 168 -11.71 -27.75 19.06
N ALA A 169 -12.54 -27.71 20.11
CA ALA A 169 -13.02 -28.90 20.79
C ALA A 169 -14.53 -28.84 20.98
N ALA A 170 -15.17 -30.01 20.94
CA ALA A 170 -16.59 -30.14 21.25
C ALA A 170 -16.85 -29.97 22.74
N GLY A 171 -17.97 -29.32 23.06
CA GLY A 171 -18.54 -29.29 24.39
C GLY A 171 -19.17 -30.63 24.75
N LYS A 172 -19.18 -30.93 26.05
CA LYS A 172 -19.72 -32.18 26.59
C LYS A 172 -20.43 -31.97 27.92
N HIS A 173 -21.31 -32.91 28.24
CA HIS A 173 -21.82 -33.10 29.59
C HIS A 173 -21.42 -34.49 30.06
N GLU A 174 -20.76 -34.58 31.21
CA GLU A 174 -20.38 -35.83 31.84
C GLU A 174 -21.21 -36.04 33.11
N GLY A 175 -21.92 -37.16 33.19
CA GLY A 175 -22.54 -37.60 34.44
C GLY A 175 -21.50 -37.99 35.49
N GLY A 176 -21.98 -38.17 36.72
CA GLY A 176 -21.19 -38.75 37.81
C GLY A 176 -20.93 -40.24 37.60
N THR A 177 -20.21 -40.85 38.56
CA THR A 177 -19.69 -42.22 38.45
C THR A 177 -20.67 -43.30 38.87
N ASP A 178 -21.83 -42.92 39.39
CA ASP A 178 -22.81 -43.84 39.97
C ASP A 178 -24.06 -43.99 39.07
N CYS A 179 -23.92 -43.73 37.77
CA CYS A 179 -24.99 -43.90 36.79
C CYS A 179 -25.54 -45.33 36.84
N SER A 180 -26.86 -45.45 36.94
CA SER A 180 -27.54 -46.75 36.83
C SER A 180 -27.15 -47.46 35.54
N ILE A 181 -26.97 -48.78 35.65
CA ILE A 181 -26.71 -49.67 34.51
C ILE A 181 -27.94 -50.47 34.11
N ASP A 182 -29.05 -50.37 34.84
CA ASP A 182 -30.30 -51.07 34.52
C ASP A 182 -31.49 -50.16 34.86
N MET A 183 -32.21 -49.71 33.83
CA MET A 183 -33.38 -48.85 33.95
C MET A 183 -34.69 -49.60 33.68
N THR A 184 -34.66 -50.92 33.44
CA THR A 184 -35.83 -51.68 32.93
C THR A 184 -37.05 -51.67 33.84
N GLY A 185 -36.85 -51.45 35.15
CA GLY A 185 -37.91 -51.34 36.15
C GLY A 185 -38.25 -49.91 36.56
N GLU A 186 -37.53 -48.90 36.05
CA GLU A 186 -37.67 -47.52 36.48
C GLU A 186 -38.90 -46.85 35.87
N VAL A 187 -39.58 -46.03 36.69
CA VAL A 187 -40.78 -45.30 36.27
C VAL A 187 -40.46 -43.91 35.72
N ASP A 188 -39.34 -43.34 36.14
CA ASP A 188 -38.87 -42.04 35.71
C ASP A 188 -38.19 -42.17 34.33
N THR A 189 -38.67 -41.41 33.36
CA THR A 189 -38.40 -41.64 31.91
C THR A 189 -37.97 -40.39 31.17
N LYS A 190 -37.90 -39.23 31.83
CA LYS A 190 -37.80 -37.93 31.18
C LYS A 190 -36.61 -37.13 31.70
N LEU A 191 -36.03 -36.34 30.81
CA LEU A 191 -35.08 -35.29 31.14
C LEU A 191 -35.27 -34.11 30.19
N LYS A 192 -34.73 -32.95 30.55
CA LYS A 192 -34.62 -31.78 29.67
C LYS A 192 -33.20 -31.62 29.19
N ILE A 193 -33.00 -31.35 27.90
CA ILE A 193 -31.70 -31.07 27.29
C ILE A 193 -31.77 -29.78 26.48
N ARG A 194 -30.66 -29.04 26.45
CA ARG A 194 -30.41 -28.02 25.45
C ARG A 194 -28.96 -28.09 24.97
N ALA A 195 -28.69 -27.66 23.74
CA ALA A 195 -27.35 -27.72 23.16
C ALA A 195 -27.01 -26.49 22.30
N ASN A 196 -25.71 -26.20 22.17
CA ASN A 196 -25.16 -25.27 21.18
C ASN A 196 -25.84 -23.89 21.11
N GLY A 197 -26.18 -23.33 22.27
CA GLY A 197 -26.81 -22.01 22.37
C GLY A 197 -28.32 -21.98 22.10
N ASP A 198 -28.97 -23.15 22.06
CA ASP A 198 -30.42 -23.27 22.06
C ASP A 198 -31.04 -22.52 23.26
N PRO A 199 -31.93 -21.54 23.04
CA PRO A 199 -32.57 -20.82 24.14
C PRO A 199 -33.58 -21.69 24.91
N ASP A 200 -34.12 -22.73 24.27
CA ASP A 200 -35.25 -23.51 24.77
C ASP A 200 -34.80 -24.87 25.33
N TRP A 201 -35.49 -25.32 26.39
CA TRP A 201 -35.27 -26.65 26.93
C TRP A 201 -36.18 -27.66 26.22
N HIS A 202 -35.57 -28.73 25.72
CA HIS A 202 -36.29 -29.83 25.07
C HIS A 202 -36.46 -31.00 26.04
N GLU A 203 -37.71 -31.37 26.34
CA GLU A 203 -38.02 -32.59 27.09
C GLU A 203 -37.96 -33.80 26.14
N ILE A 204 -37.18 -34.81 26.52
CA ILE A 204 -37.18 -36.12 25.87
C ILE A 204 -37.82 -37.15 26.78
N THR A 205 -38.42 -38.19 26.19
CA THR A 205 -38.98 -39.34 26.93
C THR A 205 -38.33 -40.61 26.44
N CYS A 206 -37.74 -41.37 27.36
CA CYS A 206 -37.04 -42.61 27.08
C CYS A 206 -37.94 -43.83 27.32
N ASP A 207 -37.67 -44.88 26.55
CA ASP A 207 -38.28 -46.20 26.70
C ASP A 207 -37.22 -47.12 27.30
N TRP A 208 -37.45 -47.59 28.53
CA TRP A 208 -36.50 -48.42 29.25
C TRP A 208 -36.64 -49.92 29.01
N THR A 209 -37.57 -50.36 28.14
CA THR A 209 -37.90 -51.78 27.95
C THR A 209 -36.69 -52.69 27.71
N LEU A 210 -35.62 -52.19 27.09
CA LEU A 210 -34.38 -52.94 26.80
C LEU A 210 -33.12 -52.30 27.41
N CYS A 211 -33.28 -51.39 28.35
CA CYS A 211 -32.19 -50.60 28.91
C CYS A 211 -31.56 -51.28 30.15
N ASN A 212 -31.08 -52.51 29.97
CA ASN A 212 -30.47 -53.35 31.02
C ASN A 212 -28.93 -53.30 31.06
N SER A 213 -28.34 -52.30 30.41
CA SER A 213 -26.91 -52.00 30.48
C SER A 213 -26.69 -50.49 30.26
N GLY A 214 -25.60 -49.94 30.79
CA GLY A 214 -25.23 -48.54 30.54
C GLY A 214 -25.09 -48.19 29.05
N ALA A 215 -24.64 -49.14 28.23
CA ALA A 215 -24.56 -48.96 26.76
C ALA A 215 -25.95 -48.92 26.10
N ALA A 216 -26.90 -49.74 26.56
CA ALA A 216 -28.28 -49.71 26.07
C ALA A 216 -28.98 -48.39 26.47
N ILE A 217 -28.76 -47.93 27.71
CA ILE A 217 -29.25 -46.64 28.22
C ILE A 217 -28.68 -45.48 27.37
N ALA A 218 -27.37 -45.46 27.14
CA ALA A 218 -26.72 -44.45 26.30
C ALA A 218 -27.30 -44.44 24.87
N THR A 219 -27.54 -45.61 24.29
CA THR A 219 -28.14 -45.73 22.94
C THR A 219 -29.57 -45.18 22.92
N GLN A 220 -30.37 -45.48 23.95
CA GLN A 220 -31.73 -44.96 24.07
C GLN A 220 -31.74 -43.43 24.20
N LEU A 221 -30.90 -42.88 25.08
CA LEU A 221 -30.74 -41.44 25.25
C LEU A 221 -30.31 -40.77 23.95
N GLN A 222 -29.27 -41.30 23.29
CA GLN A 222 -28.81 -40.79 22.00
C GLN A 222 -29.95 -40.77 20.98
N THR A 223 -30.73 -41.85 20.88
CA THR A 223 -31.85 -41.95 19.94
C THR A 223 -32.90 -40.88 20.19
N GLN A 224 -33.30 -40.67 21.44
CA GLN A 224 -34.31 -39.67 21.79
C GLN A 224 -33.80 -38.24 21.60
N ILE A 225 -32.53 -37.98 21.91
CA ILE A 225 -31.90 -36.67 21.68
C ILE A 225 -31.83 -36.39 20.18
N GLN A 226 -31.35 -37.34 19.37
CA GLN A 226 -31.22 -37.16 17.93
C GLN A 226 -32.57 -36.97 17.23
N ALA A 227 -33.66 -37.50 17.80
CA ALA A 227 -35.02 -37.29 17.33
C ALA A 227 -35.50 -35.82 17.45
N LEU A 228 -34.84 -34.97 18.25
CA LEU A 228 -35.10 -33.53 18.31
C LEU A 228 -34.75 -32.81 17.00
N GLY A 229 -33.95 -33.43 16.13
CA GLY A 229 -33.66 -32.94 14.78
C GLY A 229 -32.34 -32.17 14.62
N ALA A 230 -32.14 -31.58 13.45
CA ALA A 230 -30.84 -30.97 13.08
C ALA A 230 -30.62 -29.56 13.64
N THR A 231 -31.67 -28.87 14.07
CA THR A 231 -31.56 -27.55 14.72
C THR A 231 -30.68 -27.66 15.95
N TYR A 232 -29.73 -26.75 16.12
CA TYR A 232 -28.71 -26.80 17.19
C TYR A 232 -27.88 -28.10 17.23
N GLY A 233 -27.91 -28.93 16.18
CA GLY A 233 -27.06 -30.10 16.05
C GLY A 233 -27.47 -31.34 16.86
N TYR A 234 -28.69 -31.40 17.42
CA TYR A 234 -29.12 -32.55 18.24
C TYR A 234 -29.01 -33.89 17.50
N SER A 235 -29.36 -33.92 16.21
CA SER A 235 -29.34 -35.14 15.37
C SER A 235 -27.97 -35.81 15.26
N ALA A 236 -26.89 -35.15 15.66
CA ALA A 236 -25.54 -35.68 15.63
C ALA A 236 -24.88 -35.79 17.03
N ILE A 237 -25.59 -35.41 18.10
CA ILE A 237 -25.08 -35.61 19.47
C ILE A 237 -24.87 -37.10 19.71
N THR A 238 -23.73 -37.43 20.34
CA THR A 238 -23.41 -38.81 20.72
C THR A 238 -23.49 -38.97 22.23
N VAL A 239 -23.91 -40.16 22.67
CA VAL A 239 -23.94 -40.51 24.10
C VAL A 239 -23.16 -41.81 24.28
N GLY A 240 -22.09 -41.73 25.06
CA GLY A 240 -21.28 -42.89 25.42
C GLY A 240 -21.47 -43.27 26.88
N PHE A 241 -21.31 -44.57 27.19
CA PHE A 241 -21.20 -45.05 28.56
C PHE A 241 -19.83 -45.70 28.76
N ALA A 242 -19.07 -45.19 29.73
CA ALA A 242 -17.78 -45.76 30.12
C ALA A 242 -17.48 -45.43 31.57
N ASN A 243 -16.80 -46.32 32.30
CA ASN A 243 -16.37 -46.07 33.69
C ASN A 243 -17.50 -45.62 34.64
N GLY A 244 -18.71 -46.17 34.48
CA GLY A 244 -19.85 -45.85 35.33
C GLY A 244 -20.51 -44.50 35.05
N LYS A 245 -20.18 -43.83 33.94
CA LYS A 245 -20.73 -42.51 33.59
C LYS A 245 -21.27 -42.45 32.17
N LEU A 246 -22.28 -41.60 31.98
CA LEU A 246 -22.75 -41.16 30.68
C LEU A 246 -21.99 -39.91 30.23
N THR A 247 -21.55 -39.88 28.98
CA THR A 247 -20.93 -38.70 28.36
C THR A 247 -21.69 -38.33 27.11
N PHE A 248 -22.32 -37.15 27.15
CA PHE A 248 -22.99 -36.52 26.02
C PHE A 248 -21.98 -35.61 25.33
N THR A 249 -21.72 -35.83 24.04
CA THR A 249 -20.75 -35.05 23.27
C THR A 249 -21.43 -34.35 22.11
N SER A 250 -21.25 -33.04 22.01
CA SER A 250 -21.80 -32.25 20.91
C SER A 250 -21.09 -32.60 19.61
N ALA A 251 -21.81 -32.65 18.49
CA ALA A 251 -21.19 -32.74 17.18
C ALA A 251 -20.57 -31.42 16.72
N GLN A 252 -21.04 -30.29 17.26
CA GLN A 252 -20.41 -29.00 17.03
C GLN A 252 -19.11 -28.93 17.83
N ALA A 253 -18.04 -28.43 17.22
CA ALA A 253 -16.80 -28.10 17.91
C ALA A 253 -16.53 -26.60 17.86
N GLY A 254 -15.89 -26.06 18.90
CA GLY A 254 -15.64 -24.62 19.05
C GLY A 254 -16.30 -24.04 20.29
N THR A 255 -16.08 -22.74 20.51
CA THR A 255 -16.54 -22.03 21.72
C THR A 255 -18.05 -21.90 21.86
N GLY A 256 -18.80 -22.08 20.77
CA GLY A 256 -20.27 -22.14 20.79
C GLY A 256 -20.84 -23.51 21.16
N SER A 257 -19.99 -24.53 21.28
CA SER A 257 -20.41 -25.90 21.53
C SER A 257 -20.75 -26.13 23.01
N THR A 258 -21.97 -26.58 23.30
CA THR A 258 -22.43 -26.83 24.67
C THR A 258 -23.44 -27.97 24.71
N ILE A 259 -23.49 -28.70 25.83
CA ILE A 259 -24.58 -29.60 26.18
C ILE A 259 -24.93 -29.34 27.63
N GLU A 260 -26.21 -29.06 27.88
CA GLU A 260 -26.75 -28.84 29.20
C GLU A 260 -27.95 -29.77 29.41
N ILE A 261 -28.00 -30.39 30.59
CA ILE A 261 -29.07 -31.30 30.99
C ILE A 261 -29.68 -30.77 32.28
N ALA A 262 -31.01 -30.76 32.34
CA ALA A 262 -31.78 -30.36 33.50
C ALA A 262 -32.85 -31.41 33.81
N ARG A 263 -33.35 -31.34 35.04
CA ARG A 263 -34.42 -32.23 35.50
C ARG A 263 -35.70 -31.99 34.71
N ALA A 264 -36.42 -33.06 34.41
CA ALA A 264 -37.80 -32.93 33.94
C ALA A 264 -38.72 -32.49 35.08
N ASP A 265 -39.88 -31.90 34.74
CA ASP A 265 -40.83 -31.46 35.78
C ASP A 265 -41.58 -32.65 36.41
N THR A 266 -41.65 -33.76 35.67
CA THR A 266 -42.26 -35.03 36.08
C THR A 266 -41.49 -36.17 35.49
N LEU A 267 -41.46 -37.31 36.18
CA LEU A 267 -40.78 -38.53 35.72
C LEU A 267 -39.30 -38.28 35.43
N ASP A 268 -38.62 -37.49 36.27
CA ASP A 268 -37.23 -37.07 36.08
C ASP A 268 -36.26 -38.21 36.32
N CYS A 269 -35.52 -38.64 35.30
CA CYS A 269 -34.54 -39.73 35.42
C CYS A 269 -33.11 -39.26 35.69
N CYS A 270 -32.89 -37.96 35.97
CA CYS A 270 -31.55 -37.41 36.15
C CYS A 270 -30.84 -37.92 37.42
N ASP A 271 -31.59 -38.29 38.46
CA ASP A 271 -31.00 -38.84 39.69
C ASP A 271 -30.52 -40.28 39.50
N GLU A 272 -31.31 -41.13 38.85
CA GLU A 272 -30.97 -42.54 38.58
C GLU A 272 -29.78 -42.65 37.60
N LEU A 273 -29.73 -41.73 36.63
CA LEU A 273 -28.69 -41.70 35.62
C LEU A 273 -27.44 -40.91 36.03
N ASP A 274 -27.47 -40.26 37.20
CA ASP A 274 -26.37 -39.43 37.72
C ASP A 274 -25.92 -38.34 36.72
N ILE A 275 -26.88 -37.63 36.11
CA ILE A 275 -26.66 -36.61 35.06
C ILE A 275 -27.37 -35.30 35.41
N GLY A 276 -27.22 -34.29 34.55
CA GLY A 276 -27.84 -32.98 34.73
C GLY A 276 -27.22 -32.25 35.91
N PRO A 277 -27.98 -31.87 36.95
CA PRO A 277 -27.41 -31.22 38.14
C PRO A 277 -26.35 -32.05 38.88
N ASN A 278 -26.35 -33.37 38.70
CA ASN A 278 -25.38 -34.29 39.30
C ASN A 278 -24.14 -34.49 38.40
N GLY A 279 -24.19 -34.02 37.15
CA GLY A 279 -23.09 -34.05 36.20
C GLY A 279 -22.32 -32.73 36.08
N THR A 280 -21.37 -32.68 35.16
CA THR A 280 -20.57 -31.49 34.82
C THR A 280 -20.67 -31.19 33.34
N THR A 281 -21.14 -29.98 33.01
CA THR A 281 -21.04 -29.43 31.66
C THR A 281 -19.68 -28.77 31.47
N THR A 282 -18.96 -29.18 30.42
CA THR A 282 -17.74 -28.54 29.94
C THR A 282 -18.03 -27.94 28.57
N PRO A 283 -18.08 -26.60 28.43
CA PRO A 283 -18.23 -25.94 27.14
C PRO A 283 -17.08 -26.30 26.19
N GLY A 284 -17.36 -26.26 24.89
CA GLY A 284 -16.34 -26.38 23.87
C GLY A 284 -15.36 -25.20 23.94
N THR A 285 -14.17 -25.42 23.41
CA THR A 285 -13.08 -24.44 23.43
C THR A 285 -12.50 -24.28 22.03
N GLY A 286 -11.61 -23.30 21.89
CA GLY A 286 -10.81 -23.11 20.69
C GLY A 286 -10.94 -21.72 20.09
N ASP A 287 -10.54 -21.64 18.83
CA ASP A 287 -10.28 -20.43 18.09
C ASP A 287 -11.49 -19.94 17.28
N VAL A 288 -12.49 -20.81 17.11
CA VAL A 288 -13.72 -20.56 16.36
C VAL A 288 -14.95 -20.94 17.18
N ILE A 289 -16.08 -20.30 16.91
CA ILE A 289 -17.36 -20.58 17.57
C ILE A 289 -17.94 -21.91 17.10
N ASN A 290 -17.90 -22.15 15.79
CA ASN A 290 -18.38 -23.37 15.15
C ASN A 290 -17.40 -23.80 14.05
N ALA A 291 -16.70 -24.91 14.26
CA ALA A 291 -15.73 -25.45 13.31
C ALA A 291 -16.34 -25.84 11.96
N ALA A 292 -17.64 -26.21 11.90
CA ALA A 292 -18.31 -26.53 10.64
C ALA A 292 -18.77 -25.28 9.86
N ALA A 293 -18.67 -24.10 10.46
CA ALA A 293 -19.14 -22.85 9.87
C ALA A 293 -18.28 -21.64 10.33
N ALA A 294 -16.96 -21.81 10.35
CA ALA A 294 -16.04 -20.79 10.84
C ALA A 294 -16.06 -19.55 9.94
N ALA A 295 -16.21 -18.36 10.51
CA ALA A 295 -16.19 -17.12 9.76
C ALA A 295 -14.75 -16.69 9.44
N ALA A 296 -14.55 -16.05 8.27
CA ALA A 296 -13.24 -15.48 7.90
C ALA A 296 -12.69 -14.51 8.97
N ALA A 297 -13.57 -13.74 9.61
CA ALA A 297 -13.19 -12.80 10.66
C ALA A 297 -12.66 -13.48 11.93
N GLU A 298 -13.10 -14.71 12.23
CA GLU A 298 -12.57 -15.49 13.36
C GLU A 298 -11.16 -15.97 13.03
N LEU A 299 -10.98 -16.58 11.85
CA LEU A 299 -9.68 -17.06 11.39
C LEU A 299 -8.64 -15.94 11.27
N VAL A 300 -9.04 -14.78 10.76
CA VAL A 300 -8.18 -13.58 10.67
C VAL A 300 -7.69 -13.13 12.05
N LYS A 301 -8.53 -13.20 13.09
CA LYS A 301 -8.09 -12.85 14.46
C LYS A 301 -7.00 -13.80 14.94
N VAL A 302 -7.16 -15.10 14.69
CA VAL A 302 -6.20 -16.14 15.08
C VAL A 302 -4.88 -15.95 14.34
N ILE A 303 -4.94 -15.78 13.01
CA ILE A 303 -3.75 -15.53 12.19
C ILE A 303 -2.99 -14.28 12.69
N ASN A 304 -3.70 -13.18 12.95
CA ASN A 304 -3.07 -11.95 13.42
C ASN A 304 -2.53 -12.05 14.85
N ALA A 305 -3.13 -12.88 15.71
CA ALA A 305 -2.64 -13.13 17.05
C ALA A 305 -1.34 -13.95 17.00
N ASP A 306 -1.34 -15.06 16.26
CA ASP A 306 -0.20 -15.97 16.15
C ASP A 306 0.97 -15.35 15.38
N LEU A 307 0.68 -14.51 14.37
CA LEU A 307 1.69 -13.87 13.51
C LEU A 307 1.91 -12.39 13.83
N ALA A 308 1.54 -11.93 15.03
CA ALA A 308 1.59 -10.52 15.41
C ALA A 308 2.98 -9.89 15.22
N ALA A 309 4.04 -10.65 15.57
CA ALA A 309 5.44 -10.23 15.48
C ALA A 309 6.06 -10.39 14.08
N GLU A 310 5.36 -11.05 13.16
CA GLU A 310 5.86 -11.38 11.83
C GLU A 310 5.48 -10.30 10.81
N SER A 311 6.14 -10.30 9.65
CA SER A 311 5.97 -9.31 8.57
C SER A 311 4.68 -9.50 7.75
N ILE A 312 3.58 -9.92 8.38
CA ILE A 312 2.31 -10.23 7.70
C ILE A 312 1.10 -9.80 8.52
N ILE A 313 0.03 -9.42 7.84
CA ILE A 313 -1.29 -9.14 8.40
C ILE A 313 -2.37 -9.83 7.57
N ALA A 314 -3.38 -10.37 8.25
CA ALA A 314 -4.56 -10.93 7.64
C ALA A 314 -5.75 -9.96 7.79
N THR A 315 -6.61 -9.90 6.77
CA THR A 315 -7.87 -9.16 6.79
C THR A 315 -8.99 -10.01 6.18
N ALA A 316 -10.24 -9.76 6.60
CA ALA A 316 -11.41 -10.40 6.02
C ALA A 316 -12.05 -9.46 5.00
N GLU A 317 -12.22 -9.90 3.76
CA GLU A 317 -12.89 -9.14 2.72
C GLU A 317 -13.91 -10.02 2.00
N SER A 318 -15.19 -9.62 2.02
CA SER A 318 -16.27 -10.35 1.34
C SER A 318 -16.32 -11.85 1.67
N GLY A 319 -16.06 -12.20 2.94
CA GLY A 319 -16.01 -13.58 3.42
C GLY A 319 -14.72 -14.34 3.10
N LYS A 320 -13.75 -13.71 2.44
CA LYS A 320 -12.43 -14.29 2.10
C LYS A 320 -11.34 -13.81 3.04
N ILE A 321 -10.23 -14.53 3.07
CA ILE A 321 -9.03 -14.16 3.83
C ILE A 321 -8.03 -13.52 2.85
N ARG A 322 -7.62 -12.28 3.13
CA ARG A 322 -6.49 -11.64 2.47
C ARG A 322 -5.29 -11.62 3.40
N LEU A 323 -4.18 -12.16 2.92
CA LEU A 323 -2.86 -12.01 3.52
C LEU A 323 -2.15 -10.83 2.85
N THR A 324 -1.47 -10.00 3.62
CA THR A 324 -0.73 -8.83 3.13
C THR A 324 0.58 -8.73 3.90
N SER A 325 1.69 -8.62 3.18
CA SER A 325 2.99 -8.37 3.80
C SER A 325 2.99 -6.96 4.42
N LYS A 326 3.66 -6.80 5.56
CA LYS A 326 3.86 -5.50 6.21
C LYS A 326 4.98 -4.70 5.55
N THR A 327 5.82 -5.34 4.74
CA THR A 327 6.87 -4.68 3.95
C THR A 327 6.37 -4.38 2.55
N ASN A 328 7.08 -3.51 1.82
CA ASN A 328 6.76 -3.12 0.46
C ASN A 328 7.95 -3.41 -0.48
N GLY A 329 7.70 -3.37 -1.79
CA GLY A 329 8.77 -3.39 -2.79
C GLY A 329 9.34 -4.80 -3.03
N ALA A 330 10.59 -4.85 -3.51
CA ALA A 330 11.23 -6.10 -3.96
C ALA A 330 11.42 -7.15 -2.85
N GLY A 331 11.57 -6.70 -1.60
CA GLY A 331 11.72 -7.59 -0.44
C GLY A 331 10.41 -8.16 0.06
N SER A 332 9.27 -7.61 -0.36
CA SER A 332 7.96 -8.04 0.11
C SER A 332 7.50 -9.29 -0.62
N SER A 333 7.19 -10.34 0.12
CA SER A 333 6.69 -11.60 -0.45
C SER A 333 5.79 -12.37 0.52
N ILE A 334 4.91 -13.19 -0.04
CA ILE A 334 4.11 -14.17 0.68
C ILE A 334 4.26 -15.48 -0.06
N LEU A 335 4.85 -16.48 0.59
CA LEU A 335 4.90 -17.85 0.10
C LEU A 335 4.07 -18.74 1.00
N MET A 336 3.02 -19.37 0.46
CA MET A 336 2.26 -20.38 1.17
C MET A 336 3.06 -21.67 1.28
N GLY A 337 3.11 -22.24 2.48
CA GLY A 337 3.61 -23.59 2.71
C GLY A 337 2.48 -24.63 2.61
N ASN A 338 2.86 -25.89 2.81
CA ASN A 338 1.96 -27.04 2.77
C ASN A 338 1.02 -27.06 3.99
N SER A 339 0.03 -26.17 3.97
CA SER A 339 -1.01 -26.02 4.98
C SER A 339 -1.98 -27.22 4.91
N SER A 340 -2.52 -27.66 6.04
CA SER A 340 -3.62 -28.65 6.00
C SER A 340 -4.93 -28.00 5.55
N LEU A 341 -5.17 -26.75 5.95
CA LEU A 341 -6.39 -26.01 5.63
C LEU A 341 -6.41 -25.37 4.22
N LYS A 342 -5.39 -25.61 3.38
CA LYS A 342 -5.25 -24.94 2.06
C LYS A 342 -6.48 -25.06 1.17
N THR A 343 -7.04 -26.26 1.06
CA THR A 343 -8.17 -26.55 0.18
C THR A 343 -9.43 -25.86 0.66
N VAL A 344 -9.70 -25.91 1.97
CA VAL A 344 -10.92 -25.37 2.55
C VAL A 344 -10.92 -23.84 2.53
N LEU A 345 -9.75 -23.22 2.76
CA LEU A 345 -9.61 -21.77 2.74
C LEU A 345 -9.43 -21.23 1.32
N GLY A 346 -9.04 -22.05 0.35
CA GLY A 346 -8.69 -21.61 -0.99
C GLY A 346 -7.36 -20.86 -1.05
N LEU A 347 -6.39 -21.34 -0.27
CA LEU A 347 -5.01 -20.83 -0.22
C LEU A 347 -4.08 -21.91 -0.77
N ASP A 348 -3.90 -21.95 -2.09
CA ASP A 348 -3.17 -23.03 -2.78
C ASP A 348 -1.76 -23.25 -2.21
N ASP A 349 -1.30 -24.51 -2.25
CA ASP A 349 0.07 -24.86 -1.85
C ASP A 349 1.08 -24.17 -2.77
N ALA A 350 2.19 -23.71 -2.20
CA ALA A 350 3.22 -22.94 -2.89
C ALA A 350 2.69 -21.71 -3.65
N ALA A 351 1.49 -21.20 -3.33
CA ALA A 351 1.04 -19.92 -3.85
C ALA A 351 2.01 -18.83 -3.43
N VAL A 352 2.47 -18.03 -4.39
CA VAL A 352 3.44 -16.97 -4.16
C VAL A 352 2.88 -15.63 -4.62
N ALA A 353 3.08 -14.60 -3.81
CA ALA A 353 2.86 -13.22 -4.18
C ALA A 353 4.11 -12.38 -3.84
N TYR A 354 4.38 -11.37 -4.65
CA TYR A 354 5.47 -10.42 -4.45
C TYR A 354 4.94 -8.99 -4.42
N GLY A 355 5.64 -8.12 -3.69
CA GLY A 355 5.34 -6.70 -3.66
C GLY A 355 5.66 -6.01 -4.97
N SER A 356 4.99 -4.89 -5.20
CA SER A 356 5.29 -4.05 -6.34
C SER A 356 6.35 -3.01 -6.01
N GLN A 357 7.20 -2.72 -6.99
CA GLN A 357 8.30 -1.77 -6.88
C GLN A 357 7.91 -0.44 -7.51
N GLY A 358 7.85 0.60 -6.70
CA GLY A 358 7.61 1.97 -7.06
C GLY A 358 8.83 2.63 -7.68
N LEU A 359 8.60 3.47 -8.69
CA LEU A 359 9.64 4.33 -9.26
C LEU A 359 9.71 5.70 -8.55
N GLY A 360 8.81 5.99 -7.61
CA GLY A 360 8.82 7.20 -6.79
C GLY A 360 8.30 8.47 -7.50
N TYR A 361 7.58 8.32 -8.61
CA TYR A 361 6.96 9.45 -9.29
C TYR A 361 5.67 9.89 -8.58
N LYS A 362 5.35 11.19 -8.66
CA LYS A 362 4.14 11.75 -8.02
C LYS A 362 2.84 11.34 -8.70
N THR A 363 2.88 11.02 -9.98
CA THR A 363 1.70 10.71 -10.78
C THR A 363 1.93 9.45 -11.61
N ASP A 364 0.84 8.80 -11.99
CA ASP A 364 0.83 7.72 -12.96
C ASP A 364 1.05 8.25 -14.40
N MET A 365 1.03 7.35 -15.38
CA MET A 365 0.98 7.74 -16.80
C MET A 365 -0.45 8.14 -17.17
N GLU A 366 -0.59 9.03 -18.15
CA GLU A 366 -1.90 9.46 -18.65
C GLU A 366 -2.67 8.31 -19.28
N ASP A 367 -1.97 7.44 -20.01
CA ASP A 367 -2.53 6.23 -20.64
C ASP A 367 -1.55 5.05 -20.58
N ALA A 368 -1.94 3.90 -21.15
CA ALA A 368 -1.11 2.71 -21.24
C ALA A 368 -0.20 2.67 -22.50
N ASN A 369 -0.19 3.71 -23.34
CA ASN A 369 0.53 3.79 -24.62
C ASN A 369 1.96 4.34 -24.51
N TYR A 370 2.68 3.99 -23.45
CA TYR A 370 4.09 4.36 -23.28
C TYR A 370 5.06 3.27 -23.80
N LEU A 371 6.30 3.60 -24.08
CA LEU A 371 7.35 2.63 -24.37
C LEU A 371 8.17 2.36 -23.10
N VAL A 372 8.51 1.10 -22.84
CA VAL A 372 9.46 0.73 -21.78
C VAL A 372 10.68 0.09 -22.41
N MET A 373 11.84 0.66 -22.13
CA MET A 373 13.14 0.09 -22.41
C MET A 373 13.68 -0.49 -21.11
N ALA A 374 13.97 -1.79 -21.08
CA ALA A 374 14.50 -2.47 -19.92
C ALA A 374 15.81 -3.16 -20.27
N THR A 375 16.79 -3.06 -19.38
CA THR A 375 18.07 -3.76 -19.50
C THR A 375 18.48 -4.33 -18.16
N LEU A 376 19.04 -5.54 -18.17
CA LEU A 376 19.71 -6.10 -17.01
C LEU A 376 20.90 -5.20 -16.63
N ASP A 377 21.07 -4.97 -15.33
CA ASP A 377 22.13 -4.15 -14.77
C ASP A 377 23.17 -5.04 -14.06
N GLY A 378 24.45 -4.87 -14.38
CA GLY A 378 25.54 -5.61 -13.73
C GLY A 378 25.66 -7.11 -14.04
N VAL A 379 24.87 -7.66 -14.96
CA VAL A 379 24.89 -9.11 -15.28
C VAL A 379 26.08 -9.48 -16.18
N ALA A 380 26.85 -10.49 -15.77
CA ALA A 380 28.00 -10.95 -16.54
C ALA A 380 27.58 -11.56 -17.89
N GLN A 381 28.39 -11.32 -18.93
CA GLN A 381 28.09 -11.70 -20.32
C GLN A 381 27.69 -13.18 -20.48
N ALA A 382 28.30 -14.08 -19.71
CA ALA A 382 28.05 -15.52 -19.77
C ALA A 382 26.58 -15.90 -19.44
N TYR A 383 25.84 -15.05 -18.72
CA TYR A 383 24.46 -15.31 -18.30
C TYR A 383 23.41 -14.61 -19.17
N LEU A 384 23.80 -13.73 -20.10
CA LEU A 384 22.86 -12.94 -20.91
C LEU A 384 22.01 -13.80 -21.87
N MET A 385 22.55 -14.92 -22.36
CA MET A 385 21.85 -15.77 -23.33
C MET A 385 20.61 -16.48 -22.78
N ALA A 386 20.45 -16.53 -21.45
CA ALA A 386 19.29 -17.14 -20.80
C ALA A 386 18.26 -16.10 -20.29
N LYS A 387 18.66 -14.82 -20.20
CA LYS A 387 17.92 -13.79 -19.48
C LYS A 387 17.38 -12.70 -20.42
N PHE A 388 16.42 -13.08 -21.25
CA PHE A 388 15.72 -12.11 -22.11
C PHE A 388 14.59 -11.44 -21.34
N LEU A 389 14.48 -10.11 -21.46
CA LEU A 389 13.43 -9.33 -20.80
C LEU A 389 12.25 -9.08 -21.74
N SER A 390 11.05 -9.11 -21.19
CA SER A 390 9.80 -8.69 -21.83
C SER A 390 9.03 -7.76 -20.91
N ILE A 391 8.17 -6.93 -21.49
CA ILE A 391 7.28 -6.02 -20.76
C ILE A 391 5.85 -6.45 -21.02
N THR A 392 5.14 -6.81 -19.95
CA THR A 392 3.75 -7.27 -20.00
C THR A 392 2.86 -6.41 -19.10
N ASN A 393 1.54 -6.62 -19.17
CA ASN A 393 0.54 -6.01 -18.28
C ASN A 393 0.66 -4.49 -18.10
N LYS A 394 0.93 -3.76 -19.19
CA LYS A 394 0.99 -2.30 -19.17
C LYS A 394 -0.37 -1.70 -18.81
N ALA A 395 -0.35 -0.79 -17.85
CA ALA A 395 -1.49 -0.03 -17.39
C ALA A 395 -1.03 1.38 -16.98
N VAL A 396 -1.98 2.29 -16.78
CA VAL A 396 -1.68 3.69 -16.36
C VAL A 396 -0.79 3.74 -15.11
N GLY A 397 -1.01 2.84 -14.15
CA GLY A 397 -0.27 2.81 -12.89
C GLY A 397 1.00 1.96 -12.87
N GLY A 398 1.36 1.28 -13.97
CA GLY A 398 2.54 0.42 -13.98
C GLY A 398 2.54 -0.69 -15.02
N PHE A 399 3.52 -1.59 -14.91
CA PHE A 399 3.74 -2.70 -15.84
C PHE A 399 4.46 -3.84 -15.13
N VAL A 400 4.67 -4.97 -15.83
CA VAL A 400 5.49 -6.06 -15.32
C VAL A 400 6.69 -6.25 -16.24
N VAL A 401 7.89 -6.30 -15.66
CA VAL A 401 9.09 -6.82 -16.33
C VAL A 401 9.11 -8.32 -16.11
N GLU A 402 9.29 -9.11 -17.16
CA GLU A 402 9.42 -10.57 -17.07
C GLU A 402 10.71 -11.03 -17.72
N CYS A 403 11.44 -11.91 -17.05
CA CYS A 403 12.61 -12.58 -17.58
C CYS A 403 12.23 -13.97 -18.10
N GLY A 404 12.85 -14.38 -19.21
CA GLY A 404 12.71 -15.74 -19.74
C GLY A 404 13.26 -16.82 -18.78
N ASP A 405 14.20 -16.44 -17.91
CA ASP A 405 14.66 -17.24 -16.78
C ASP A 405 13.81 -16.88 -15.55
N ASN A 406 12.90 -17.79 -15.17
CA ASN A 406 11.98 -17.62 -14.05
C ASN A 406 12.64 -17.77 -12.67
N THR A 407 13.97 -17.90 -12.62
CA THR A 407 14.75 -17.91 -11.38
C THR A 407 15.70 -16.70 -11.27
N ALA A 408 15.71 -15.84 -12.29
CA ALA A 408 16.55 -14.65 -12.32
C ALA A 408 16.09 -13.63 -11.28
N THR A 409 17.00 -13.19 -10.40
CA THR A 409 16.75 -12.17 -9.37
C THR A 409 17.61 -10.92 -9.60
N ASP A 410 18.01 -10.68 -10.85
CA ASP A 410 18.93 -9.58 -11.19
C ASP A 410 18.20 -8.23 -11.16
N ASP A 411 18.99 -7.17 -11.05
CA ASP A 411 18.48 -5.83 -11.22
C ASP A 411 18.24 -5.49 -12.70
N VAL A 412 17.22 -4.68 -12.93
CA VAL A 412 16.79 -4.18 -14.23
C VAL A 412 16.70 -2.65 -14.16
N ALA A 413 17.48 -1.98 -15.00
CA ALA A 413 17.30 -0.56 -15.26
C ALA A 413 16.19 -0.37 -16.30
N VAL A 414 15.24 0.53 -15.99
CA VAL A 414 14.11 0.85 -16.87
C VAL A 414 14.12 2.32 -17.26
N ALA A 415 13.80 2.59 -18.52
CA ALA A 415 13.49 3.91 -19.05
C ALA A 415 12.14 3.85 -19.77
N ILE A 416 11.23 4.73 -19.39
CA ILE A 416 9.86 4.78 -19.85
C ILE A 416 9.63 6.09 -20.58
N PHE A 417 9.12 6.01 -21.81
CA PHE A 417 8.83 7.16 -22.66
C PHE A 417 7.32 7.24 -22.89
N GLY A 418 6.70 8.33 -22.47
CA GLY A 418 5.28 8.57 -22.61
C GLY A 418 4.83 9.81 -21.85
N GLN A 419 3.53 10.07 -21.80
CA GLN A 419 3.00 11.26 -21.13
C GLN A 419 2.59 10.96 -19.69
N ALA A 420 3.13 11.71 -18.74
CA ALA A 420 2.67 11.71 -17.36
C ALA A 420 1.26 12.27 -17.24
N ALA A 421 0.45 11.70 -16.34
CA ALA A 421 -0.82 12.30 -15.97
C ALA A 421 -0.59 13.68 -15.34
N ALA A 422 -1.51 14.63 -15.62
CA ALA A 422 -1.48 15.95 -15.02
C ALA A 422 -1.59 15.86 -13.48
N PRO A 423 -0.88 16.69 -12.71
CA PRO A 423 -1.07 16.78 -11.27
C PRO A 423 -2.53 17.12 -10.95
N ALA A 424 -3.09 16.42 -9.94
CA ALA A 424 -4.45 16.66 -9.45
C ALA A 424 -4.58 17.99 -8.70
#